data_AF-A0A3N1SEU8-F1
#
_entry.id   AF-A0A3N1SEU8-F1
#
_cell.length_a   1.000
_cell.length_b   1.000
_cell.length_c   1.000
_cell.angle_alpha   90.00
_cell.angle_beta   90.00
_cell.angle_gamma   90.00
#
_symmetry.space_group_name_H-M   'P 1'
#
loop_
_entity.id
_entity.type
_entity.pdbx_description
1 polymer ?
#
loop_
_entity_poly.entity_id
_entity_poly.type
_entity_poly.pdbx_seq_one_letter_code
_entity_poly.pdbx_strand_id
1 'polypeptide(L)'
;MTDRGLTTTDSDANEQSDLAVLVRARRRLRELVVQLEVAPFAEQTAESMRAYLDEDATEASFAFARWRRLPEQNRTGQVGQALRGQA
;
A
#
# COMPACT_ATOMS: atom_id res chain seq x y z
N MET A 1 28.05 14.15 25.86
CA MET A 1 28.51 14.25 24.45
C MET A 1 27.59 13.38 23.62
N THR A 2 26.77 14.02 22.80
CA THR A 2 25.92 13.43 21.77
C THR A 2 26.75 12.65 20.76
N ASP A 3 26.26 11.49 20.30
CA ASP A 3 25.97 11.35 18.87
C ASP A 3 24.86 10.34 18.63
N ARG A 4 23.89 10.78 17.83
CA ARG A 4 22.56 10.23 17.57
C ARG A 4 22.51 10.17 16.05
N GLY A 5 23.00 9.08 15.46
CA GLY A 5 23.37 9.12 14.04
C GLY A 5 23.16 7.84 13.24
N LEU A 6 22.19 6.98 13.56
CA LEU A 6 22.01 5.73 12.78
C LEU A 6 20.58 5.19 12.59
N THR A 7 19.50 5.98 12.77
CA THR A 7 18.13 5.42 12.66
C THR A 7 17.29 5.96 11.51
N THR A 8 17.76 6.96 10.76
CA THR A 8 16.92 7.62 9.75
C THR A 8 16.83 6.82 8.44
N THR A 9 17.91 6.16 8.03
CA THR A 9 18.00 5.51 6.71
C THR A 9 17.11 4.27 6.56
N ASP A 10 16.95 3.46 7.62
CA ASP A 10 16.11 2.25 7.58
C ASP A 10 14.61 2.54 7.69
N SER A 11 14.23 3.64 8.34
CA SER A 11 12.82 4.06 8.37
C SER A 11 12.38 4.58 7.02
N ASP A 12 13.18 5.40 6.36
CA ASP A 12 12.82 5.99 5.06
C ASP A 12 12.69 4.92 3.97
N ALA A 13 13.58 3.91 3.95
CA ALA A 13 13.51 2.80 3.00
C ALA A 13 12.26 1.92 3.21
N ASN A 14 11.92 1.62 4.47
CA ASN A 14 10.71 0.85 4.80
C ASN A 14 9.42 1.64 4.53
N GLU A 15 9.40 2.95 4.79
CA GLU A 15 8.23 3.80 4.53
C GLU A 15 7.96 3.96 3.02
N GLN A 16 9.02 4.11 2.22
CA GLN A 16 8.90 4.18 0.77
C GLN A 16 8.45 2.83 0.17
N SER A 17 8.86 1.72 0.81
CA SER A 17 8.35 0.37 0.52
C SER A 17 6.87 0.22 0.89
N ASP A 18 6.43 0.71 2.04
CA ASP A 18 5.03 0.62 2.48
C ASP A 18 4.07 1.38 1.55
N LEU A 19 4.46 2.57 1.10
CA LEU A 19 3.67 3.33 0.13
C LEU A 19 3.55 2.58 -1.20
N ALA A 20 4.62 1.94 -1.67
CA ALA A 20 4.58 1.15 -2.89
C ALA A 20 3.62 -0.04 -2.78
N VAL A 21 3.65 -0.75 -1.65
CA VAL A 21 2.71 -1.85 -1.34
C VAL A 21 1.27 -1.33 -1.34
N LEU A 22 1.00 -0.22 -0.66
CA LEU A 22 -0.35 0.37 -0.59
C LEU A 22 -0.85 0.84 -1.97
N VAL A 23 0.02 1.42 -2.79
CA VAL A 23 -0.31 1.84 -4.16
C VAL A 23 -0.60 0.62 -5.05
N ARG A 24 0.20 -0.45 -4.95
CA ARG A 24 -0.02 -1.71 -5.67
C ARG A 24 -1.37 -2.33 -5.29
N ALA A 25 -1.63 -2.48 -3.99
CA ALA A 25 -2.88 -3.03 -3.48
C ALA A 25 -4.10 -2.20 -3.92
N ARG A 26 -4.00 -0.86 -3.89
CA ARG A 26 -5.06 0.03 -4.39
C ARG A 26 -5.34 -0.19 -5.88
N ARG A 27 -4.32 -0.40 -6.71
CA ARG A 27 -4.48 -0.65 -8.15
C ARG A 27 -5.20 -1.97 -8.40
N ARG A 28 -4.73 -3.05 -7.79
CA ARG A 28 -5.38 -4.37 -7.89
C ARG A 28 -6.82 -4.36 -7.38
N LEU A 29 -7.11 -3.67 -6.28
CA LEU A 29 -8.49 -3.49 -5.80
C LEU A 29 -9.39 -2.79 -6.82
N ARG A 30 -8.89 -1.77 -7.53
CA ARG A 30 -9.68 -1.08 -8.57
C ARG A 30 -10.03 -2.01 -9.73
N GLU A 31 -9.07 -2.81 -10.18
CA GLU A 31 -9.29 -3.82 -11.22
C GLU A 31 -10.33 -4.86 -10.76
N LEU A 32 -10.22 -5.33 -9.52
CA LEU A 32 -11.15 -6.28 -8.94
C LEU A 32 -12.58 -5.73 -8.81
N VAL A 33 -12.73 -4.45 -8.44
CA VAL A 33 -14.04 -3.77 -8.41
C VAL A 33 -14.68 -3.79 -9.79
N VAL A 34 -13.94 -3.48 -10.85
CA VAL A 34 -14.47 -3.53 -12.22
C VAL A 34 -14.91 -4.95 -12.59
N GLN A 35 -14.14 -5.98 -12.23
CA GLN A 35 -14.53 -7.37 -12.47
C GLN A 35 -15.80 -7.76 -11.71
N LEU A 36 -15.94 -7.33 -10.47
CA LEU A 36 -17.14 -7.58 -9.65
C LEU A 36 -18.37 -6.86 -10.20
N GLU A 37 -18.22 -5.67 -10.78
CA GLU A 37 -19.31 -4.93 -11.41
C GLU A 37 -19.78 -5.58 -12.72
N VAL A 38 -18.85 -6.10 -13.51
CA VAL A 38 -19.14 -6.65 -14.85
C VAL A 38 -19.51 -8.14 -14.80
N ALA A 39 -18.82 -8.94 -13.99
CA ALA A 39 -18.92 -10.40 -13.96
C ALA A 39 -18.75 -10.97 -12.53
N PRO A 40 -19.66 -10.66 -11.59
CA PRO A 40 -19.50 -10.98 -10.16
C PRO A 40 -19.42 -12.47 -9.83
N PHE A 41 -20.03 -13.33 -10.67
CA PHE A 41 -20.09 -14.77 -10.46
C PHE A 41 -19.24 -15.56 -11.45
N ALA A 42 -18.38 -14.88 -12.21
CA ALA A 42 -17.42 -15.57 -13.08
C ALA A 42 -16.30 -16.22 -12.24
N GLU A 43 -15.88 -17.41 -12.64
CA GLU A 43 -14.80 -18.16 -11.97
C GLU A 43 -13.50 -17.34 -11.92
N GLN A 44 -13.17 -16.64 -13.01
CA GLN A 44 -12.02 -15.74 -13.08
C GLN A 44 -12.06 -14.60 -12.05
N THR A 45 -13.26 -14.06 -11.76
CA THR A 45 -13.43 -13.03 -10.72
C THR A 45 -13.13 -13.63 -9.35
N ALA A 46 -13.64 -14.84 -9.07
CA ALA A 46 -13.34 -15.55 -7.83
C ALA A 46 -11.84 -15.89 -7.68
N GLU A 47 -11.17 -16.29 -8.75
CA GLU A 47 -9.72 -16.51 -8.78
C GLU A 47 -8.94 -15.22 -8.49
N SER A 48 -9.33 -14.12 -9.14
CA SER A 48 -8.70 -12.81 -8.93
C SER A 48 -8.88 -12.31 -7.49
N MET A 49 -10.05 -12.57 -6.88
CA MET A 49 -10.28 -12.30 -5.45
C MET A 49 -9.33 -13.12 -4.56
N ARG A 50 -9.19 -14.42 -4.81
CA ARG A 50 -8.28 -15.28 -4.02
C ARG A 50 -6.84 -14.82 -4.15
N ALA A 51 -6.38 -14.57 -5.38
CA ALA A 51 -5.03 -14.07 -5.63
C ALA A 51 -4.76 -12.75 -4.89
N TYR A 52 -5.71 -11.80 -4.89
CA TYR A 52 -5.56 -10.57 -4.12
C TYR A 52 -5.44 -10.81 -2.61
N LEU A 53 -6.27 -11.72 -2.07
CA LEU A 53 -6.26 -12.07 -0.65
C LEU A 53 -4.93 -12.73 -0.23
N ASP A 54 -4.40 -13.61 -1.08
CA ASP A 54 -3.18 -14.36 -0.82
C ASP A 54 -1.91 -13.51 -1.01
N GLU A 55 -1.87 -12.68 -2.05
CA GLU A 55 -0.66 -11.98 -2.47
C GLU A 55 -0.53 -10.55 -1.89
N ASP A 56 -1.63 -9.82 -1.72
CA ASP A 56 -1.58 -8.39 -1.39
C ASP A 56 -2.26 -8.02 -0.09
N ALA A 57 -3.40 -8.62 0.24
CA ALA A 57 -4.26 -8.11 1.30
C ALA A 57 -3.56 -8.10 2.67
N THR A 58 -2.79 -9.15 2.98
CA THR A 58 -2.05 -9.25 4.24
C THR A 58 -0.93 -8.21 4.32
N GLU A 59 -0.12 -8.10 3.26
CA GLU A 59 1.01 -7.17 3.21
C GLU A 59 0.52 -5.71 3.26
N ALA A 60 -0.52 -5.39 2.49
CA ALA A 60 -1.15 -4.08 2.47
C ALA A 60 -1.78 -3.71 3.82
N SER A 61 -2.39 -4.68 4.52
CA SER A 61 -2.92 -4.47 5.87
C SER A 61 -1.82 -4.08 6.86
N PHE A 62 -0.69 -4.78 6.83
CA PHE A 62 0.46 -4.44 7.68
C PHE A 62 1.11 -3.11 7.31
N ALA A 63 1.29 -2.83 6.01
CA ALA A 63 1.78 -1.54 5.53
C ALA A 63 0.85 -0.40 5.97
N PHE A 64 -0.46 -0.59 5.89
CA PHE A 64 -1.42 0.41 6.34
C PHE A 64 -1.36 0.62 7.86
N ALA A 65 -1.20 -0.45 8.64
CA ALA A 65 -1.06 -0.37 10.08
C ALA A 65 0.21 0.38 10.51
N ARG A 66 1.33 0.17 9.80
CA ARG A 66 2.58 0.93 9.99
C ARG A 66 2.40 2.40 9.60
N TRP A 67 1.88 2.65 8.41
CA TRP A 67 1.60 4.01 7.93
C TRP A 67 0.71 4.79 8.91
N ARG A 68 -0.33 4.17 9.47
CA ARG A 68 -1.25 4.83 10.44
C ARG A 68 -0.56 5.26 11.75
N ARG A 69 0.57 4.64 12.10
CA ARG A 69 1.35 5.00 13.29
C ARG A 69 2.26 6.21 13.06
N LEU A 70 2.47 6.62 11.80
CA LEU A 70 3.28 7.79 11.47
C LEU A 70 2.59 9.09 11.94
N PRO A 71 3.35 10.11 12.36
CA PRO A 71 2.82 11.44 12.64
C PRO A 71 2.00 11.95 11.46
N GLU A 72 0.90 12.65 11.73
CA GLU A 72 -0.03 13.14 10.71
C GLU A 72 0.65 14.02 9.65
N GLN A 73 1.63 14.83 10.06
CA GLN A 73 2.43 15.68 9.18
C GLN A 73 3.19 14.87 8.12
N ASN A 74 3.72 13.69 8.50
CA ASN A 74 4.44 12.80 7.58
C ASN A 74 3.47 12.06 6.65
N ARG A 75 2.32 11.63 7.17
CA ARG A 75 1.28 10.94 6.39
C ARG A 75 0.78 11.79 5.22
N THR A 76 0.48 13.07 5.45
CA THR A 76 -0.09 13.97 4.44
C THR A 76 0.94 14.31 3.34
N GLY A 77 2.20 14.51 3.71
CA GLY A 77 3.30 14.71 2.75
C GLY A 77 3.50 13.49 1.84
N GLN A 78 3.51 12.30 2.44
CA GLN A 78 3.70 11.03 1.74
C GLN A 78 2.55 10.66 0.80
N VAL A 79 1.29 10.87 1.21
CA VAL A 79 0.12 10.65 0.33
C VAL A 79 0.17 11.60 -0.87
N GLY A 80 0.46 12.88 -0.63
CA GLY A 80 0.58 13.86 -1.70
C GLY A 80 1.69 13.54 -2.70
N GLN A 81 2.79 12.92 -2.26
CA GLN A 81 3.89 12.49 -3.12
C GLN A 81 3.56 11.18 -3.86
N ALA A 82 2.99 10.19 -3.18
CA ALA A 82 2.57 8.92 -3.78
C ALA A 82 1.49 9.10 -4.86
N LEU A 83 0.66 10.14 -4.74
CA LEU A 83 -0.35 10.49 -5.75
C LEU A 83 0.22 11.33 -6.90
N ARG A 84 1.31 12.10 -6.69
CA ARG A 84 1.90 13.02 -7.69
C ARG A 84 3.10 12.46 -8.43
N GLY A 85 3.90 11.57 -7.83
CA GLY A 85 5.06 10.93 -8.46
C GLY A 85 4.71 9.89 -9.53
N GLN A 86 3.53 10.00 -10.13
CA GLN A 86 3.03 9.13 -11.20
C GLN A 86 2.42 9.95 -12.35
N ALA A 87 3.12 11.03 -12.75
CA ALA A 87 3.02 11.58 -14.11
C ALA A 87 4.20 11.05 -14.93
#